data_AF-A0A316HEA4-F1
#
_entry.id   AF-A0A316HEA4-F1
#
_cell.length_a   1.000
_cell.length_b   1.000
_cell.length_c   1.000
_cell.angle_alpha   90.00
_cell.angle_beta   90.00
_cell.angle_gamma   90.00
#
_symmetry.space_group_name_H-M   'P 1'
#
loop_
_entity.id
_entity.type
_entity.pdbx_description
1 polymer ?
#
loop_
_entity_poly.entity_id
_entity_poly.type
_entity_poly.pdbx_seq_one_letter_code
_entity_poly.pdbx_strand_id
1 'polypeptide(L)'
;MRGQPGEVVKPSGDIASKYAEIMGVDKSDIQNGRLYAFIEQWMGTPYKFGGLDKDGIDCSGLTFLLEQQVYGITIPRMTSKQITVIKRKYEDELKEGDLVFFDFDGKQFSHVGVYLQNGYVVHASSRKGVMIVRLRDPSLYKYFSRAGSIEYAPTTSINN
;
A
#
# COMPACT_ATOMS: atom_id res chain seq x y z
N MET A 1 3.45 1.64 17.78
CA MET A 1 4.29 2.60 17.02
C MET A 1 4.43 3.86 17.86
N ARG A 2 5.61 4.51 17.96
CA ARG A 2 5.79 5.79 18.70
C ARG A 2 5.75 6.97 17.70
N GLY A 3 5.19 8.12 18.11
CA GLY A 3 5.06 9.39 17.35
C GLY A 3 3.76 9.55 16.55
N GLN A 4 3.54 10.70 15.91
CA GLN A 4 2.27 11.06 15.25
C GLN A 4 2.14 10.44 13.84
N PRO A 5 0.95 10.00 13.39
CA PRO A 5 0.75 9.54 12.00
C PRO A 5 1.23 10.55 10.96
N GLY A 6 1.86 10.09 9.87
CA GLY A 6 2.40 10.94 8.81
C GLY A 6 3.79 11.54 9.06
N GLU A 7 4.32 11.48 10.28
CA GLU A 7 5.73 11.84 10.52
C GLU A 7 6.67 10.76 9.94
N VAL A 8 7.79 11.16 9.35
CA VAL A 8 8.78 10.22 8.82
C VAL A 8 9.73 9.85 9.96
N VAL A 9 9.61 8.62 10.46
CA VAL A 9 10.54 8.05 11.45
C VAL A 9 11.47 7.09 10.74
N LYS A 10 12.78 7.21 10.98
CA LYS A 10 13.76 6.30 10.38
C LYS A 10 13.48 4.84 10.77
N PRO A 11 13.53 3.89 9.81
CA PRO A 11 13.42 2.46 10.11
C PRO A 11 14.56 1.97 11.01
N SER A 12 14.35 0.84 11.66
CA SER A 12 15.47 0.09 12.26
C SER A 12 16.46 -0.34 11.16
N GLY A 13 17.73 -0.52 11.54
CA GLY A 13 18.78 -0.91 10.60
C GLY A 13 18.48 -2.20 9.83
N ASP A 14 17.83 -3.17 10.48
CA ASP A 14 17.49 -4.47 9.88
C ASP A 14 16.36 -4.34 8.87
N ILE A 15 15.28 -3.61 9.22
CA ILE A 15 14.17 -3.32 8.31
C ILE A 15 14.70 -2.58 7.08
N ALA A 16 15.51 -1.55 7.28
CA ALA A 16 16.10 -0.79 6.17
C ALA A 16 16.92 -1.67 5.22
N SER A 17 17.74 -2.57 5.76
CA SER A 17 18.59 -3.46 4.94
C SER A 17 17.73 -4.46 4.16
N LYS A 18 16.75 -5.08 4.80
CA LYS A 18 15.85 -6.06 4.18
C LYS A 18 15.07 -5.46 3.00
N TYR A 19 14.44 -4.31 3.19
CA TYR A 19 13.60 -3.71 2.15
C TYR A 19 14.42 -3.06 1.04
N ALA A 20 15.61 -2.54 1.36
CA ALA A 20 16.58 -2.11 0.34
C ALA A 20 16.98 -3.26 -0.58
N GLU A 21 17.28 -4.44 -0.02
CA GLU A 21 17.60 -5.63 -0.80
C GLU A 21 16.42 -6.11 -1.66
N ILE A 22 15.21 -6.22 -1.08
CA ILE A 22 14.00 -6.62 -1.81
C ILE A 22 13.75 -5.73 -3.02
N MET A 23 13.92 -4.42 -2.86
CA MET A 23 13.61 -3.43 -3.90
C MET A 23 14.81 -3.05 -4.77
N GLY A 24 16.01 -3.52 -4.44
CA GLY A 24 17.24 -3.14 -5.14
C GLY A 24 17.50 -1.63 -5.13
N VAL A 25 17.37 -1.01 -3.97
CA VAL A 25 17.66 0.43 -3.73
C VAL A 25 18.72 0.58 -2.66
N ASP A 26 19.28 1.78 -2.50
CA ASP A 26 20.23 2.03 -1.41
C ASP A 26 19.52 2.00 -0.05
N LYS A 27 20.20 1.48 0.97
CA LYS A 27 19.68 1.48 2.34
C LYS A 27 19.32 2.88 2.84
N SER A 28 20.04 3.90 2.35
CA SER A 28 19.76 5.31 2.63
C SER A 28 18.47 5.82 2.01
N ASP A 29 17.85 5.10 1.08
CA ASP A 29 16.59 5.53 0.46
C ASP A 29 15.38 5.02 1.26
N ILE A 30 15.57 4.05 2.15
CA ILE A 30 14.52 3.56 3.04
C ILE A 30 14.38 4.52 4.22
N GLN A 31 13.59 5.58 4.04
CA GLN A 31 13.37 6.60 5.07
C GLN A 31 12.04 6.44 5.82
N ASN A 32 11.01 5.89 5.18
CA ASN A 32 9.67 5.77 5.76
C ASN A 32 9.54 4.54 6.69
N GLY A 33 10.12 4.61 7.88
CA GLY A 33 10.17 3.48 8.80
C GLY A 33 8.80 3.01 9.30
N ARG A 34 7.79 3.89 9.34
CA ARG A 34 6.41 3.48 9.68
C ARG A 34 5.80 2.59 8.60
N LEU A 35 5.97 2.98 7.33
CA LEU A 35 5.52 2.18 6.18
C LEU A 35 6.16 0.80 6.20
N TYR A 36 7.49 0.73 6.31
CA TYR A 36 8.19 -0.55 6.26
C TYR A 36 7.97 -1.41 7.51
N ALA A 37 7.81 -0.82 8.69
CA ALA A 37 7.42 -1.56 9.89
C ALA A 37 5.99 -2.11 9.79
N PHE A 38 5.06 -1.35 9.20
CA PHE A 38 3.71 -1.84 8.91
C PHE A 38 3.79 -3.02 7.94
N ILE A 39 4.47 -2.87 6.81
CA ILE A 39 4.62 -3.93 5.81
C ILE A 39 5.26 -5.17 6.42
N GLU A 40 6.27 -5.02 7.29
CA GLU A 40 6.92 -6.14 7.97
C GLU A 40 5.93 -6.91 8.83
N GLN A 41 5.09 -6.21 9.59
CA GLN A 41 4.09 -6.84 10.44
C GLN A 41 3.02 -7.59 9.63
N TRP A 42 2.68 -7.11 8.44
CA TRP A 42 1.62 -7.67 7.59
C TRP A 42 2.12 -8.67 6.55
N MET A 43 3.43 -8.74 6.32
CA MET A 43 4.03 -9.63 5.33
C MET A 43 3.59 -11.09 5.55
N GLY A 44 3.12 -11.74 4.50
CA GLY A 44 2.66 -13.13 4.54
C GLY A 44 1.28 -13.35 5.17
N THR A 45 0.60 -12.33 5.71
CA THR A 45 -0.77 -12.48 6.21
C THR A 45 -1.68 -13.04 5.10
N PRO A 46 -2.43 -14.13 5.34
CA PRO A 46 -3.27 -14.76 4.33
C PRO A 46 -4.33 -13.81 3.76
N TYR A 47 -4.71 -14.05 2.51
CA TYR A 47 -5.83 -13.31 1.93
C TYR A 47 -7.17 -13.81 2.48
N LYS A 48 -8.02 -12.87 2.90
CA LYS A 48 -9.41 -13.14 3.28
C LYS A 48 -10.29 -12.01 2.80
N PHE A 49 -11.27 -12.31 1.95
CA PHE A 49 -12.22 -11.32 1.45
C PHE A 49 -12.98 -10.67 2.61
N GLY A 50 -12.99 -9.33 2.67
CA GLY A 50 -13.54 -8.55 3.78
C GLY A 50 -12.68 -8.54 5.05
N GLY A 51 -11.56 -9.25 5.07
CA GLY A 51 -10.66 -9.37 6.22
C GLY A 51 -9.98 -8.05 6.60
N LEU A 52 -9.66 -7.89 7.87
CA LEU A 52 -9.03 -6.68 8.43
C LEU A 52 -8.12 -7.01 9.64
N ASP A 53 -7.65 -8.25 9.73
CA ASP A 53 -6.88 -8.75 10.87
C ASP A 53 -5.74 -9.69 10.41
N LYS A 54 -4.96 -10.20 11.35
CA LYS A 54 -3.81 -11.06 11.08
C LYS A 54 -4.18 -12.49 10.66
N ASP A 55 -5.44 -12.90 10.86
CA ASP A 55 -5.94 -14.19 10.38
C ASP A 55 -6.38 -14.11 8.91
N GLY A 56 -6.67 -12.91 8.42
CA GLY A 56 -6.61 -12.60 7.01
C GLY A 56 -7.06 -11.20 6.64
N ILE A 57 -6.55 -10.73 5.51
CA ILE A 57 -6.79 -9.38 4.99
C ILE A 57 -7.03 -9.40 3.48
N ASP A 58 -7.88 -8.52 2.96
CA ASP A 58 -7.98 -8.30 1.51
C ASP A 58 -7.17 -7.08 1.05
N CYS A 59 -7.12 -6.87 -0.26
CA CYS A 59 -6.33 -5.81 -0.86
C CYS A 59 -6.73 -4.41 -0.39
N SER A 60 -8.04 -4.12 -0.32
CA SER A 60 -8.51 -2.80 0.12
C SER A 60 -8.49 -2.63 1.64
N GLY A 61 -8.53 -3.72 2.40
CA GLY A 61 -8.31 -3.73 3.85
C GLY A 61 -6.85 -3.42 4.19
N LEU A 62 -5.91 -3.97 3.42
CA LEU A 62 -4.48 -3.69 3.59
C LEU A 62 -4.18 -2.22 3.36
N THR A 63 -4.66 -1.64 2.25
CA THR A 63 -4.48 -0.21 1.96
C THR A 63 -5.20 0.66 2.99
N PHE A 64 -6.41 0.29 3.39
CA PHE A 64 -7.17 1.02 4.42
C PHE A 64 -6.38 1.12 5.74
N LEU A 65 -5.86 0.00 6.24
CA LEU A 65 -5.09 -0.01 7.49
C LEU A 65 -3.73 0.68 7.34
N LEU A 66 -3.08 0.54 6.19
CA LEU A 66 -1.81 1.19 5.91
C LEU A 66 -1.98 2.71 5.96
N GLU A 67 -2.95 3.26 5.21
CA GLU A 67 -3.22 4.69 5.20
C GLU A 67 -3.58 5.22 6.59
N GLN A 68 -4.40 4.47 7.33
CA GLN A 68 -4.82 4.87 8.67
C GLN A 68 -3.66 4.86 9.66
N GLN A 69 -2.82 3.81 9.67
CA GLN A 69 -1.79 3.61 10.69
C GLN A 69 -0.46 4.29 10.37
N VAL A 70 -0.11 4.40 9.08
CA VAL A 70 1.14 5.01 8.63
C VAL A 70 0.97 6.51 8.45
N TYR A 71 -0.09 6.93 7.76
CA TYR A 71 -0.29 8.31 7.32
C TYR A 71 -1.40 9.05 8.09
N GLY A 72 -2.20 8.35 8.90
CA GLY A 72 -3.31 8.95 9.64
C GLY A 72 -4.50 9.30 8.75
N ILE A 73 -4.57 8.75 7.54
CA ILE A 73 -5.57 9.08 6.54
C ILE A 73 -6.62 7.96 6.52
N THR A 74 -7.89 8.32 6.67
CA THR A 74 -8.98 7.36 6.51
C THR A 74 -9.48 7.40 5.08
N ILE A 75 -9.28 6.30 4.36
CA ILE A 75 -9.82 6.08 3.02
C ILE A 75 -11.04 5.13 3.07
N PRO A 76 -11.85 5.02 2.01
CA PRO A 76 -12.93 4.04 1.96
C PRO A 76 -12.43 2.59 2.08
N ARG A 77 -13.21 1.70 2.70
CA ARG A 77 -12.86 0.28 2.86
C ARG A 77 -12.89 -0.53 1.56
N MET A 78 -13.64 -0.08 0.55
CA MET A 78 -13.84 -0.83 -0.71
C MET A 78 -12.94 -0.30 -1.82
N THR A 79 -12.29 -1.17 -2.59
CA THR A 79 -11.43 -0.81 -3.73
C THR A 79 -12.10 0.17 -4.70
N SER A 80 -13.38 -0.10 -5.05
CA SER A 80 -14.18 0.74 -5.96
C SER A 80 -14.46 2.15 -5.44
N LYS A 81 -14.26 2.40 -4.15
CA LYS A 81 -14.36 3.73 -3.54
C LYS A 81 -12.97 4.34 -3.27
N GLN A 82 -11.93 3.53 -3.09
CA GLN A 82 -10.57 4.06 -2.92
C GLN A 82 -10.07 4.77 -4.19
N ILE A 83 -10.47 4.29 -5.36
CA ILE A 83 -10.13 4.95 -6.64
C ILE A 83 -10.65 6.39 -6.73
N THR A 84 -11.74 6.73 -6.02
CA THR A 84 -12.35 8.07 -6.09
C THR A 84 -11.68 9.08 -5.17
N VAL A 85 -10.76 8.65 -4.30
CA VAL A 85 -10.04 9.54 -3.38
C VAL A 85 -8.59 9.79 -3.81
N ILE A 86 -8.17 9.25 -4.97
CA ILE A 86 -6.83 9.49 -5.51
C ILE A 86 -6.81 10.57 -6.59
N LYS A 87 -5.78 11.41 -6.55
CA LYS A 87 -5.33 12.21 -7.68
C LYS A 87 -4.49 11.34 -8.60
N ARG A 88 -4.95 11.16 -9.84
CA ARG A 88 -4.23 10.37 -10.84
C ARG A 88 -2.80 10.90 -11.03
N LYS A 89 -1.85 9.97 -11.11
CA LYS A 89 -0.45 10.18 -11.48
C LYS A 89 -0.02 9.21 -12.56
N TYR A 90 1.04 9.57 -13.28
CA TYR A 90 1.76 8.64 -14.13
C TYR A 90 2.76 7.80 -13.32
N GLU A 91 3.22 6.70 -13.91
CA GLU A 91 4.05 5.70 -13.23
C GLU A 91 5.39 6.29 -12.73
N ASP A 92 5.97 7.21 -13.51
CA ASP A 92 7.21 7.92 -13.21
C ASP A 92 7.06 8.99 -12.13
N GLU A 93 5.82 9.38 -11.79
CA GLU A 93 5.50 10.34 -10.73
C GLU A 93 5.15 9.67 -9.39
N LEU A 94 5.11 8.32 -9.37
CA LEU A 94 4.71 7.57 -8.20
C LEU A 94 5.71 7.69 -7.06
N LYS A 95 5.16 7.84 -5.86
CA LYS A 95 5.90 7.93 -4.59
C LYS A 95 5.35 6.93 -3.60
N GLU A 96 6.14 6.60 -2.59
CA GLU A 96 5.75 5.73 -1.49
C GLU A 96 4.38 6.16 -0.92
N GLY A 97 3.45 5.21 -0.82
CA GLY A 97 2.09 5.48 -0.34
C GLY A 97 1.06 5.75 -1.45
N ASP A 98 1.48 5.96 -2.70
CA ASP A 98 0.53 6.08 -3.81
C ASP A 98 -0.21 4.75 -4.02
N LEU A 99 -1.52 4.81 -4.23
CA LEU A 99 -2.32 3.61 -4.49
C LEU A 99 -2.20 3.21 -5.96
N VAL A 100 -2.10 1.92 -6.21
CA VAL A 100 -1.97 1.31 -7.53
C VAL A 100 -3.11 0.33 -7.75
N PHE A 101 -3.90 0.55 -8.79
CA PHE A 101 -5.12 -0.20 -9.09
C PHE A 101 -4.97 -1.08 -10.33
N PHE A 102 -5.61 -2.24 -10.26
CA PHE A 102 -5.58 -3.26 -11.31
C PHE A 102 -6.97 -3.77 -11.68
N ASP A 103 -7.12 -4.17 -12.94
CA ASP A 103 -8.37 -4.65 -13.55
C ASP A 103 -8.30 -6.17 -13.82
N PHE A 104 -8.48 -6.98 -12.78
CA PHE A 104 -8.58 -8.43 -12.93
C PHE A 104 -9.99 -8.89 -13.34
N ASP A 105 -10.06 -10.04 -14.01
CA ASP A 105 -11.30 -10.74 -14.38
C ASP A 105 -12.34 -9.86 -15.09
N GLY A 106 -11.89 -8.88 -15.89
CA GLY A 106 -12.75 -7.95 -16.61
C GLY A 106 -13.48 -6.93 -15.73
N LYS A 107 -13.12 -6.82 -14.44
CA LYS A 107 -13.71 -5.88 -13.49
C LYS A 107 -12.76 -4.71 -13.26
N GLN A 108 -13.23 -3.50 -13.55
CA GLN A 108 -12.48 -2.27 -13.29
C GLN A 108 -12.22 -2.08 -11.79
N PHE A 109 -10.98 -1.70 -11.45
CA PHE A 109 -10.50 -1.42 -10.11
C PHE A 109 -10.84 -2.54 -9.11
N SER A 110 -10.67 -3.80 -9.55
CA SER A 110 -10.97 -4.98 -8.74
C SER A 110 -9.89 -5.30 -7.71
N HIS A 111 -8.70 -4.76 -7.89
CA HIS A 111 -7.57 -4.95 -6.97
C HIS A 111 -6.78 -3.67 -6.75
N VAL A 112 -6.13 -3.57 -5.59
CA VAL A 112 -5.30 -2.42 -5.21
C VAL A 112 -4.05 -2.88 -4.46
N GLY A 113 -2.98 -2.11 -4.61
CA GLY A 113 -1.77 -2.20 -3.80
C GLY A 113 -1.25 -0.79 -3.48
N VAL A 114 -0.16 -0.73 -2.73
CA VAL A 114 0.54 0.52 -2.39
C VAL A 114 1.91 0.52 -3.03
N TYR A 115 2.20 1.58 -3.77
CA TYR A 115 3.51 1.81 -4.37
C TYR A 115 4.54 2.07 -3.26
N LEU A 116 5.71 1.47 -3.41
CA LEU A 116 6.86 1.64 -2.54
C LEU A 116 7.89 2.51 -3.26
N GLN A 117 9.01 1.92 -3.67
CA GLN A 117 10.05 2.57 -4.45
C GLN A 117 10.51 1.66 -5.59
N ASN A 118 11.20 2.23 -6.57
CA ASN A 118 11.84 1.49 -7.66
C ASN A 118 10.90 0.52 -8.42
N GLY A 119 9.64 0.94 -8.61
CA GLY A 119 8.65 0.12 -9.30
C GLY A 119 8.10 -1.05 -8.47
N TYR A 120 8.27 -1.07 -7.15
CA TYR A 120 7.73 -2.11 -6.29
C TYR A 120 6.38 -1.72 -5.66
N VAL A 121 5.52 -2.73 -5.49
CA VAL A 121 4.18 -2.60 -4.94
C VAL A 121 3.97 -3.65 -3.87
N VAL A 122 3.45 -3.26 -2.72
CA VAL A 122 2.91 -4.19 -1.71
C VAL A 122 1.41 -4.38 -1.92
N HIS A 123 0.94 -5.62 -1.88
CA HIS A 123 -0.48 -5.95 -2.03
C HIS A 123 -0.84 -7.26 -1.33
N ALA A 124 -2.13 -7.47 -1.04
CA ALA A 124 -2.63 -8.75 -0.53
C ALA A 124 -3.02 -9.67 -1.70
N SER A 125 -2.16 -10.61 -2.07
CA SER A 125 -2.42 -11.60 -3.12
C SER A 125 -3.41 -12.67 -2.67
N SER A 126 -4.44 -12.94 -3.48
CA SER A 126 -5.45 -13.97 -3.20
C SER A 126 -4.89 -15.37 -3.01
N ARG A 127 -3.66 -15.64 -3.50
CA ARG A 127 -3.00 -16.95 -3.42
C ARG A 127 -1.85 -17.00 -2.41
N LYS A 128 -1.15 -15.90 -2.21
CA LYS A 128 0.12 -15.85 -1.45
C LYS A 128 0.07 -14.94 -0.22
N GLY A 129 -1.08 -14.32 0.04
CA GLY A 129 -1.20 -13.34 1.12
C GLY A 129 -0.50 -12.03 0.80
N VAL A 130 -0.20 -11.24 1.82
CA VAL A 130 0.51 -9.96 1.67
C VAL A 130 1.93 -10.20 1.17
N MET A 131 2.27 -9.60 0.04
CA MET A 131 3.57 -9.74 -0.60
C MET A 131 3.99 -8.48 -1.34
N ILE A 132 5.27 -8.40 -1.69
CA ILE A 132 5.85 -7.35 -2.53
C ILE A 132 6.15 -7.92 -3.92
N VAL A 133 5.81 -7.15 -4.96
CA VAL A 133 6.01 -7.50 -6.37
C VAL A 133 6.53 -6.30 -7.15
N ARG A 134 7.15 -6.55 -8.30
CA ARG A 134 7.45 -5.48 -9.27
C ARG A 134 6.20 -5.15 -10.07
N LEU A 135 5.87 -3.86 -10.17
CA LEU A 135 4.75 -3.35 -10.95
C LEU A 135 4.83 -3.81 -12.41
N ARG A 136 6.02 -3.72 -13.01
CA ARG A 136 6.31 -4.14 -14.39
C ARG A 136 6.49 -5.64 -14.58
N ASP A 137 6.16 -6.47 -13.59
CA ASP A 137 6.05 -7.91 -13.82
C ASP A 137 4.98 -8.16 -14.89
N PRO A 138 5.29 -8.82 -16.03
CA PRO A 138 4.32 -8.98 -17.13
C PRO A 138 3.00 -9.64 -16.73
N SER A 139 3.02 -10.51 -15.71
CA SER A 139 1.82 -11.19 -15.20
C SER A 139 0.87 -10.25 -14.45
N LEU A 140 1.39 -9.15 -13.91
CA LEU A 140 0.68 -8.12 -13.18
C LEU A 140 0.40 -6.88 -14.04
N TYR A 141 1.41 -6.40 -14.78
CA TYR A 141 1.41 -5.11 -15.46
C TYR A 141 0.33 -4.98 -16.52
N LYS A 142 -0.03 -6.08 -17.20
CA LYS A 142 -1.13 -6.10 -18.17
C LYS A 142 -2.50 -5.75 -17.58
N TYR A 143 -2.63 -5.82 -16.26
CA TYR A 143 -3.84 -5.43 -15.52
C TYR A 143 -3.71 -4.05 -14.88
N PHE A 144 -2.56 -3.38 -14.95
CA PHE A 144 -2.38 -2.04 -14.39
C PHE A 144 -3.35 -1.06 -15.04
N SER A 145 -4.12 -0.36 -14.22
CA SER A 145 -5.23 0.50 -14.67
C SER A 145 -4.99 1.96 -14.33
N ARG A 146 -4.69 2.25 -13.05
CA ARG A 146 -4.50 3.62 -12.56
C ARG A 146 -3.63 3.63 -11.31
N ALA A 147 -2.94 4.73 -11.08
CA ALA A 147 -2.31 5.00 -9.80
C ALA A 147 -2.41 6.49 -9.44
N GLY A 148 -2.16 6.81 -8.17
CA GLY A 148 -2.25 8.18 -7.69
C GLY A 148 -2.08 8.35 -6.19
N SER A 149 -1.83 9.60 -5.78
CA SER A 149 -1.79 9.99 -4.37
C SER A 149 -3.18 10.21 -3.83
N ILE A 150 -3.40 9.96 -2.55
CA ILE A 150 -4.66 10.31 -1.90
C ILE A 150 -4.78 11.83 -1.79
N GLU A 151 -5.84 12.40 -2.35
CA GLU A 151 -6.09 13.85 -2.41
C GLU A 151 -7.15 14.29 -1.38
N TYR A 152 -7.88 13.35 -0.78
CA TYR A 152 -8.97 13.65 0.15
C TYR A 152 -8.91 12.76 1.41
N ALA A 153 -8.63 13.39 2.54
CA ALA A 153 -9.03 12.89 3.85
C ALA A 153 -10.33 13.61 4.23
N PRO A 154 -11.52 13.00 4.18
CA PRO A 154 -12.64 13.56 4.93
C PRO A 154 -12.25 13.49 6.41
N THR A 155 -11.87 14.63 6.98
CA THR A 155 -11.83 14.83 8.42
C THR A 155 -13.20 14.46 8.93
N THR A 156 -13.34 13.27 9.52
CA THR A 156 -14.54 12.99 10.30
C THR A 156 -14.39 13.83 11.55
N SER A 157 -14.97 15.03 11.51
CA SER A 157 -15.41 15.71 12.71
C SER A 157 -16.34 14.74 13.44
N ILE A 158 -15.80 14.08 14.46
CA ILE A 158 -16.61 13.48 15.51
C ILE A 158 -17.32 14.64 16.21
N ASN A 159 -18.52 14.94 15.74
CA ASN A 159 -19.46 15.77 16.48
C ASN A 159 -19.92 14.95 17.69
N ASN A 160 -19.69 15.55 18.86
CA ASN A 160 -20.07 15.12 20.20
C ASN A 160 -21.56 14.83 20.33
#